data_AF-A0A1B7MPM5-F1
#
_entry.id   AF-A0A1B7MPM5-F1
#
_cell.length_a   1.000
_cell.length_b   1.000
_cell.length_c   1.000
_cell.angle_alpha   90.00
_cell.angle_beta   90.00
_cell.angle_gamma   90.00
#
_symmetry.space_group_name_H-M   'P 1'
#
loop_
_entity.id
_entity.type
_entity.pdbx_description
1 polymer ?
#
loop_
_entity_poly.entity_id
_entity_poly.type
_entity_poly.pdbx_seq_one_letter_code
_entity_poly.pdbx_strand_id
1 'polypeptide(L)' 'ETIHHFLFDCPQYRHERHFLRTALKRNATSISYILNSAKAIPHIIRYINSTNRFKSTFGEMYYIVPNSLQ' A
#
# COMPACT_ATOMS: atom_id res chain seq x y z
N GLU A 1 -11.71 -4.74 -10.99
CA GLU A 1 -10.90 -3.79 -10.20
C GLU A 1 -9.52 -3.61 -10.81
N THR A 2 -9.00 -2.38 -10.87
CA THR A 2 -7.65 -2.01 -11.35
C THR A 2 -6.73 -1.58 -10.21
N ILE A 3 -5.41 -1.49 -10.44
CA ILE A 3 -4.45 -0.97 -9.44
C ILE A 3 -4.84 0.45 -8.99
N HIS A 4 -5.25 1.30 -9.94
CA HIS A 4 -5.71 2.66 -9.62
C HIS A 4 -6.95 2.64 -8.73
N HIS A 5 -7.98 1.86 -9.10
CA HIS A 5 -9.20 1.77 -8.30
C HIS A 5 -8.89 1.26 -6.89
N PHE A 6 -8.04 0.24 -6.78
CA PHE A 6 -7.65 -0.32 -5.50
C PHE A 6 -6.90 0.67 -4.61
N LEU A 7 -5.98 1.45 -5.18
CA LEU A 7 -5.14 2.38 -4.41
C LEU A 7 -5.81 3.72 -4.11
N PHE A 8 -6.78 4.16 -4.91
CA PHE A 8 -7.31 5.53 -4.83
C PHE A 8 -8.83 5.59 -4.63
N ASP A 9 -9.60 4.72 -5.27
CA ASP A 9 -11.03 4.98 -5.49
C ASP A 9 -11.97 4.04 -4.73
N CYS A 10 -11.59 2.77 -4.53
CA CYS A 10 -12.47 1.69 -4.07
C CYS A 10 -13.18 2.00 -2.74
N PRO A 11 -14.49 2.26 -2.67
CA PRO A 11 -15.13 2.73 -1.45
C PRO A 11 -14.95 1.79 -0.24
N GLN A 12 -14.85 0.48 -0.51
CA GLN A 12 -14.65 -0.56 0.50
C GLN A 12 -13.41 -0.34 1.37
N TYR A 13 -12.31 0.12 0.79
CA TYR A 13 -11.02 0.27 1.48
C TYR A 13 -10.72 1.71 1.92
N ARG A 14 -11.76 2.53 2.11
CA ARG A 14 -11.59 3.96 2.43
C ARG A 14 -10.79 4.17 3.72
N HIS A 15 -11.02 3.34 4.74
CA HIS A 15 -10.35 3.45 6.03
C HIS A 15 -8.86 3.10 5.93
N GLU A 16 -8.55 1.98 5.29
CA GLU A 16 -7.20 1.51 5.03
C GLU A 16 -6.43 2.51 4.14
N ARG A 17 -7.09 3.07 3.12
CA ARG A 17 -6.52 4.12 2.28
C ARG A 17 -6.22 5.39 3.05
N HIS A 18 -7.04 5.74 4.04
CA HIS A 18 -6.76 6.90 4.87
C HIS A 18 -5.41 6.74 5.59
N PHE A 19 -5.11 5.57 6.16
CA PHE A 19 -3.81 5.31 6.76
C PHE A 19 -2.66 5.34 5.75
N LEU A 20 -2.84 4.73 4.58
CA LEU A 20 -1.85 4.76 3.51
C LEU A 20 -1.52 6.20 3.09
N ARG A 21 -2.56 7.03 2.93
CA ARG A 21 -2.43 8.45 2.58
C ARG A 21 -1.73 9.26 3.66
N THR A 22 -2.07 9.05 4.92
CA THR A 22 -1.44 9.73 6.05
C THR A 22 0.03 9.36 6.17
N ALA A 23 0.40 8.10 5.92
CA ALA A 23 1.79 7.64 5.96
C ALA A 23 2.63 8.23 4.81
N LEU A 24 2.10 8.21 3.57
CA LEU A 24 2.82 8.64 2.37
C LEU A 24 2.71 10.15 2.10
N LYS A 25 1.84 10.87 2.81
CA LYS A 25 1.63 12.32 2.69
C LYS A 25 1.37 12.74 1.23
N ARG A 26 2.10 13.75 0.72
CA ARG A 26 1.99 14.25 -0.66
C ARG A 26 2.30 13.17 -1.71
N ASN A 27 3.10 12.18 -1.36
CA ASN A 27 3.47 11.12 -2.29
C ASN A 27 2.34 10.09 -2.48
N ALA A 28 1.31 10.12 -1.62
CA ALA A 28 0.17 9.21 -1.69
C ALA A 28 -0.74 9.42 -2.90
N THR A 29 -0.54 10.47 -3.70
CA THR A 29 -1.32 10.73 -4.92
C THR A 29 -0.59 10.33 -6.19
N SER A 30 0.69 9.92 -6.09
CA SER A 30 1.49 9.51 -7.24
C SER A 30 1.53 7.99 -7.34
N ILE A 31 0.80 7.43 -8.29
CA ILE A 31 0.86 5.98 -8.57
C ILE A 31 2.31 5.55 -8.90
N SER A 32 3.06 6.37 -9.62
CA SER A 32 4.45 6.09 -9.97
C SER A 32 5.33 5.99 -8.72
N TYR A 33 5.15 6.88 -7.74
CA TYR A 33 5.91 6.82 -6.49
C TYR A 33 5.54 5.58 -5.68
N ILE A 34 4.24 5.30 -5.53
CA ILE A 34 3.74 4.16 -4.77
C ILE A 34 4.32 2.86 -5.33
N LEU A 35 4.31 2.68 -6.66
CA LEU A 35 4.75 1.42 -7.26
C LEU A 35 6.28 1.26 -7.37
N ASN A 36 7.05 2.36 -7.39
CA ASN A 36 8.49 2.29 -7.68
C ASN A 36 9.40 2.70 -6.51
N SER A 37 8.85 3.24 -5.41
CA SER A 37 9.66 3.66 -4.27
C SER A 37 9.79 2.55 -3.23
N ALA A 38 11.02 2.14 -2.93
CA ALA A 38 11.29 1.23 -1.82
C ALA A 38 10.77 1.78 -0.46
N LYS A 39 10.72 3.12 -0.32
CA LYS A 39 10.15 3.78 0.87
C LYS A 39 8.63 3.63 0.96
N ALA A 40 7.93 3.38 -0.15
CA ALA A 40 6.49 3.18 -0.16
C ALA A 40 6.09 1.73 0.16
N ILE A 41 6.95 0.75 -0.14
CA ILE A 41 6.65 -0.68 -0.03
C ILE A 41 6.13 -1.08 1.37
N PRO A 42 6.76 -0.69 2.49
CA PRO A 42 6.26 -1.07 3.82
C PRO A 42 4.82 -0.59 4.07
N HIS A 43 4.49 0.60 3.60
CA HIS A 43 3.16 1.19 3.74
C HIS A 43 2.12 0.49 2.86
N ILE A 44 2.52 0.10 1.65
CA ILE A 44 1.66 -0.63 0.71
C ILE A 44 1.39 -2.05 1.21
N ILE A 45 2.40 -2.76 1.71
CA ILE A 45 2.21 -4.10 2.30
C ILE A 45 1.23 -4.03 3.47
N ARG A 46 1.40 -3.06 4.37
CA ARG A 46 0.45 -2.83 5.47
C ARG A 46 -0.96 -2.57 4.98
N TYR A 47 -1.12 -1.75 3.95
CA TYR A 47 -2.42 -1.48 3.31
C TYR A 47 -3.03 -2.76 2.73
N ILE A 48 -2.27 -3.51 1.94
CA ILE A 48 -2.71 -4.77 1.33
C ILE A 48 -3.20 -5.75 2.41
N ASN A 49 -2.42 -5.96 3.46
CA ASN A 49 -2.79 -6.85 4.56
C ASN A 49 -4.05 -6.38 5.28
N SER A 50 -4.20 -5.08 5.55
CA SER A 50 -5.38 -4.55 6.25
C SER A 50 -6.66 -4.70 5.44
N THR A 51 -6.58 -4.66 4.10
CA THR A 51 -7.76 -4.91 3.24
C THR A 51 -8.26 -6.36 3.30
N ASN A 52 -7.43 -7.31 3.78
CA ASN A 52 -7.66 -8.76 3.76
C ASN A 52 -7.98 -9.36 2.37
N ARG A 53 -7.97 -8.56 1.31
CA ARG A 53 -8.41 -8.93 -0.04
C ARG A 53 -7.60 -10.09 -0.63
N PHE A 54 -6.31 -10.10 -0.34
CA PHE A 54 -5.33 -11.02 -0.93
C PHE A 54 -4.91 -12.14 0.02
N LYS A 55 -5.49 -12.17 1.23
CA LYS A 55 -5.08 -13.08 2.32
C LYS A 55 -5.32 -14.55 1.98
N SER A 56 -6.40 -14.87 1.27
CA SER A 56 -6.71 -16.24 0.86
C SER A 56 -5.72 -16.81 -0.17
N THR A 57 -5.07 -15.94 -0.95
CA THR A 57 -4.19 -16.35 -2.06
C THR A 57 -2.72 -16.29 -1.66
N PHE A 58 -2.31 -15.26 -0.92
CA PHE A 58 -0.91 -15.00 -0.59
C PHE A 58 -0.60 -15.10 0.90
N GLY A 59 -1.61 -15.33 1.75
CA GLY A 59 -1.45 -15.20 3.19
C GLY A 59 -1.18 -13.76 3.60
N GLU A 60 -0.47 -13.59 4.71
CA GLU A 60 0.01 -12.29 5.16
C GLU A 60 1.32 -11.94 4.46
N MET A 61 1.41 -10.74 3.90
CA MET A 61 2.60 -10.29 3.18
C MET A 61 3.58 -9.57 4.12
N TYR A 62 4.88 -9.77 3.92
CA TYR A 62 5.93 -9.14 4.72
C TYR A 62 6.95 -8.45 3.82
N TYR A 63 7.44 -7.28 4.24
CA TYR A 63 8.55 -6.59 3.60
C TYR A 63 9.74 -6.54 4.54
N ILE A 64 10.87 -7.08 4.08
CA ILE A 64 12.14 -6.99 4.78
C ILE A 64 12.81 -5.70 4.31
N VAL A 65 12.98 -4.73 5.21
CA VAL A 65 13.66 -3.47 4.90
C VAL A 65 15.13 -3.77 4.63
N PRO A 66 15.65 -3.54 3.40
CA PRO A 66 17.05 -3.77 3.11
C PRO A 66 17.93 -2.74 3.86
N ASN A 67 19.08 -3.19 4.36
CA ASN A 67 20.02 -2.39 5.16
C ASN A 67 20.54 -1.11 4.47
N SER A 68 20.30 -0.93 3.17
CA SER A 68 20.68 0.26 2.40
C SER A 68 19.71 1.46 2.53
N LEU A 69 18.65 1.35 3.35
CA LEU A 69 17.63 2.38 3.55
C LEU A 69 17.49 2.86 5.01
N GLN A 70 18.37 2.40 5.91
CA GLN A 70 18.57 3.00 7.25
C GLN A 70 19.48 4.22 7.16
#